data_AF-X1MKD8-F1
#
_entry.id   AF-X1MKD8-F1
#
_cell.length_a   1.000
_cell.length_b   1.000
_cell.length_c   1.000
_cell.angle_alpha   90.00
_cell.angle_beta   90.00
_cell.angle_gamma   90.00
#
_symmetry.space_group_name_H-M   'P 1'
#
loop_
_entity.id
_entity.type
_entity.pdbx_description
1 polymer ?
#
loop_
_entity_poly.entity_id
_entity_poly.type
_entity_poly.pdbx_seq_one_letter_code
_entity_poly.pdbx_strand_id
1 'polypeptide(L)'
;MLKRPLALAAGLVLSCCAVAAQAAETLRVSAIPDEAPTELQRKFKPLGEYLAKQLGMEVKFVPVADYPAVVESLAADRLDLAWLGGFTFV
;
A
#
# COMPACT_ATOMS: atom_id res chain seq x y z
N MET A 1 35.47 -15.22 25.92
CA MET A 1 35.01 -16.54 25.41
C MET A 1 33.48 -16.55 25.45
N LEU A 2 32.83 -16.16 24.34
CA LEU A 2 31.37 -16.14 24.27
C LEU A 2 30.89 -17.60 24.33
N LYS A 3 30.10 -17.94 25.34
CA LYS A 3 29.65 -19.32 25.54
C LYS A 3 28.78 -19.71 24.34
N ARG A 4 29.18 -20.76 23.59
CA ARG A 4 28.47 -21.34 22.43
C ARG A 4 26.93 -21.34 22.51
N PRO A 5 26.28 -21.66 23.65
CA PRO A 5 24.81 -21.57 23.75
C PRO A 5 24.26 -20.14 23.61
N LEU A 6 25.01 -19.13 24.07
CA LEU A 6 24.62 -17.73 23.97
C LEU A 6 24.67 -17.21 22.52
N ALA A 7 25.64 -17.70 21.74
CA ALA A 7 25.74 -17.39 20.32
C ALA A 7 24.60 -18.02 19.50
N LEU A 8 24.17 -19.23 19.85
CA LEU A 8 23.05 -19.91 19.19
C LEU A 8 21.71 -19.21 19.49
N ALA A 9 21.50 -18.82 20.75
CA ALA A 9 20.31 -18.08 21.16
C ALA A 9 20.21 -16.70 20.47
N ALA A 10 21.33 -15.99 20.36
CA ALA A 10 21.37 -14.70 19.66
C ALA A 10 21.07 -14.84 18.16
N GLY A 11 21.58 -15.90 17.51
CA GLY A 11 21.30 -16.18 16.10
C GLY A 11 19.83 -16.52 15.83
N LEU A 12 19.20 -17.28 16.73
CA LEU A 12 17.78 -17.61 16.63
C LEU A 12 16.88 -16.37 16.80
N VAL A 13 17.22 -15.49 17.75
CA VAL A 13 16.49 -14.22 17.95
C VAL A 13 16.63 -13.31 16.74
N LEU A 14 17.83 -13.15 16.17
CA LEU A 14 18.03 -12.33 14.98
C LEU A 14 17.25 -12.87 13.77
N SER A 15 17.22 -14.18 13.59
CA SER A 15 16.45 -14.81 12.50
C SER A 15 14.95 -14.63 12.66
N CYS A 16 14.42 -14.65 13.89
CA CYS A 16 13.01 -14.41 14.16
C CYS A 16 12.61 -12.94 13.90
N CYS A 17 13.49 -11.99 14.24
CA CYS A 17 13.25 -10.57 14.00
C CYS A 17 13.23 -10.22 12.50
N ALA A 18 14.04 -10.89 11.67
CA ALA A 18 14.05 -10.66 10.22
C ALA A 18 12.72 -11.05 9.54
N VAL A 19 12.01 -12.05 10.06
CA VAL A 19 10.71 -12.49 9.52
C VAL A 19 9.56 -11.58 9.98
N ALA A 20 9.66 -10.99 11.18
CA ALA A 20 8.64 -10.10 11.72
C ALA A 20 8.66 -8.68 11.09
N ALA A 21 9.74 -8.31 10.41
CA ALA A 21 9.89 -6.99 9.77
C ALA A 21 9.07 -6.84 8.48
N GLN A 22 8.50 -7.93 7.95
CA GLN A 22 7.58 -7.90 6.82
C GLN A 22 6.16 -7.60 7.30
N ALA A 23 5.98 -6.47 8.00
CA ALA A 23 4.64 -5.92 8.18
C ALA A 23 4.13 -5.57 6.77
N ALA A 24 3.03 -6.20 6.36
CA ALA A 24 2.46 -5.96 5.04
C ALA A 24 2.04 -4.49 4.94
N GLU A 25 2.77 -3.71 4.16
CA GLU A 25 2.40 -2.32 3.87
C GLU A 25 1.05 -2.31 3.15
N THR A 26 0.13 -1.46 3.59
CA THR A 26 -1.15 -1.28 2.92
C THR A 26 -0.91 -0.51 1.61
N LEU A 27 -1.28 -1.09 0.47
CA LEU A 27 -1.28 -0.39 -0.82
C LEU A 27 -2.46 0.59 -0.89
N ARG A 28 -2.17 1.89 -0.84
CA ARG A 28 -3.14 2.99 -0.90
C ARG A 28 -3.38 3.37 -2.35
N VAL A 29 -4.55 3.01 -2.85
CA VAL A 29 -4.95 3.24 -4.24
C VAL A 29 -6.00 4.34 -4.31
N SER A 30 -5.98 5.13 -5.38
CA SER A 30 -7.03 6.12 -5.66
C SER A 30 -7.36 6.19 -7.15
N ALA A 31 -8.31 7.06 -7.49
CA ALA A 31 -8.65 7.45 -8.84
C ALA A 31 -8.95 8.94 -8.88
N ILE A 32 -8.81 9.53 -10.05
CA ILE A 32 -9.38 10.85 -10.34
C ILE A 32 -10.88 10.88 -9.94
N PRO A 33 -11.37 11.97 -9.34
CA PRO A 33 -12.76 12.05 -8.88
C PRO A 33 -13.70 12.44 -10.02
N ASP A 34 -13.81 11.57 -11.03
CA ASP A 34 -14.70 11.72 -12.18
C ASP A 34 -16.14 11.26 -11.89
N GLU A 35 -16.34 10.53 -10.81
CA GLU A 35 -17.63 10.08 -10.29
C GLU A 35 -17.76 10.35 -8.78
N ALA A 36 -18.97 10.15 -8.23
CA ALA A 36 -19.18 10.26 -6.80
C ALA A 36 -18.28 9.27 -6.02
N PRO A 37 -17.72 9.66 -4.85
CA PRO A 37 -16.81 8.81 -4.09
C PRO A 37 -17.35 7.41 -3.76
N THR A 38 -18.67 7.30 -3.52
CA THR A 38 -19.34 6.02 -3.25
C THR A 38 -19.35 5.11 -4.48
N GLU A 39 -19.54 5.66 -5.68
CA GLU A 39 -19.51 4.90 -6.93
C GLU A 39 -18.10 4.45 -7.26
N LEU A 40 -17.11 5.33 -7.10
CA LEU A 40 -15.70 4.95 -7.26
C LEU A 40 -15.32 3.83 -6.29
N GLN A 41 -15.67 3.95 -5.01
CA GLN A 41 -15.40 2.90 -4.03
C GLN A 41 -16.06 1.56 -4.40
N ARG A 42 -17.32 1.60 -4.87
CA ARG A 42 -18.04 0.42 -5.35
C ARG A 42 -17.34 -0.24 -6.55
N LYS A 43 -16.86 0.55 -7.50
CA LYS A 43 -16.14 0.08 -8.70
C LYS A 43 -14.74 -0.46 -8.36
N PHE A 44 -14.04 0.17 -7.43
CA PHE A 44 -12.69 -0.23 -7.02
C PHE A 44 -12.67 -1.45 -6.12
N LYS A 45 -13.72 -1.71 -5.34
CA LYS A 45 -13.79 -2.86 -4.44
C LYS A 45 -13.36 -4.20 -5.08
N PRO A 46 -13.92 -4.66 -6.21
CA PRO A 46 -13.51 -5.93 -6.82
C PRO A 46 -12.05 -5.94 -7.29
N LEU A 47 -11.53 -4.80 -7.77
CA LEU A 47 -10.11 -4.68 -8.13
C LEU A 47 -9.21 -4.73 -6.90
N GLY A 48 -9.59 -4.05 -5.82
CA GLY A 48 -8.85 -4.06 -4.55
C GLY A 48 -8.77 -5.46 -3.95
N GLU A 49 -9.89 -6.19 -3.93
CA GLU A 49 -9.92 -7.59 -3.47
C GLU A 49 -9.03 -8.50 -4.32
N TYR A 50 -9.04 -8.32 -5.64
CA TYR A 50 -8.16 -9.06 -6.55
C TYR A 50 -6.68 -8.77 -6.27
N LEU A 51 -6.30 -7.49 -6.19
CA LEU A 51 -4.93 -7.07 -5.95
C LEU A 51 -4.44 -7.54 -4.57
N ALA A 52 -5.28 -7.44 -3.54
CA ALA A 52 -4.94 -7.92 -2.20
C ALA A 52 -4.58 -9.42 -2.21
N LYS A 53 -5.34 -10.22 -2.97
CA LYS A 53 -5.07 -11.65 -3.16
C LYS A 53 -3.77 -11.91 -3.94
N GLN A 54 -3.50 -11.14 -4.99
CA GLN A 54 -2.31 -11.34 -5.83
C GLN A 54 -1.02 -10.91 -5.13
N LEU A 55 -1.09 -9.85 -4.33
CA LEU A 55 0.08 -9.23 -3.71
C LEU A 55 0.34 -9.74 -2.29
N GLY A 56 -0.66 -10.37 -1.66
CA GLY A 56 -0.55 -10.80 -0.26
C GLY A 56 -0.47 -9.64 0.74
N MET A 57 -1.01 -8.47 0.37
CA MET A 57 -1.07 -7.26 1.21
C MET A 57 -2.44 -6.61 1.19
N GLU A 58 -2.73 -5.76 2.18
CA GLU A 58 -3.98 -4.99 2.20
C GLU A 58 -3.99 -3.95 1.06
N VAL A 59 -5.12 -3.81 0.38
CA VAL A 59 -5.32 -2.77 -0.64
C VAL A 59 -6.47 -1.88 -0.22
N LYS A 60 -6.21 -0.59 -0.06
CA LYS A 60 -7.16 0.39 0.46
C LYS A 60 -7.44 1.47 -0.57
N PHE A 61 -8.71 1.63 -0.94
CA PHE A 61 -9.15 2.78 -1.73
C PHE A 61 -9.23 4.04 -0.86
N VAL A 62 -8.56 5.10 -1.28
CA VAL A 62 -8.53 6.41 -0.63
C VAL A 62 -9.18 7.43 -1.57
N PRO A 63 -10.37 7.97 -1.24
CA PRO A 63 -10.99 9.01 -2.07
C PRO A 63 -10.19 10.31 -1.99
N VAL A 64 -10.18 11.05 -3.09
CA VAL A 64 -9.51 12.36 -3.25
C VAL A 64 -10.52 13.37 -3.78
N ALA A 65 -10.32 14.64 -3.44
CA ALA A 65 -11.31 15.69 -3.66
C ALA A 65 -11.31 16.23 -5.10
N ASP A 66 -10.13 16.32 -5.72
CA ASP A 66 -9.93 16.84 -7.07
C ASP A 66 -8.66 16.25 -7.72
N TYR A 67 -8.41 16.64 -8.96
CA TYR A 67 -7.24 16.20 -9.73
C TYR A 67 -5.90 16.60 -9.09
N PRO A 68 -5.68 17.90 -8.74
CA PRO A 68 -4.47 18.31 -8.04
C PRO A 68 -4.20 17.49 -6.78
N ALA A 69 -5.24 17.16 -5.99
CA ALA A 69 -5.11 16.36 -4.80
C ALA A 69 -4.58 14.95 -5.06
N VAL A 70 -4.85 14.33 -6.22
CA VAL A 70 -4.24 13.05 -6.60
C VAL A 70 -2.73 13.22 -6.77
N VAL A 71 -2.32 14.24 -7.53
CA VAL A 71 -0.90 14.52 -7.85
C VAL A 71 -0.13 14.85 -6.58
N GLU A 72 -0.67 15.74 -5.75
CA GLU A 72 -0.07 16.11 -4.47
C GLU A 72 0.00 14.91 -3.51
N SER A 73 -1.00 14.04 -3.52
CA SER A 73 -1.01 12.87 -2.63
C SER A 73 -0.03 11.79 -3.08
N LEU A 74 0.22 11.64 -4.38
CA LEU A 74 1.33 10.82 -4.89
C LEU A 74 2.67 11.44 -4.52
N ALA A 75 2.85 12.76 -4.72
CA ALA A 75 4.11 13.45 -4.45
C ALA A 75 4.46 13.49 -2.95
N ALA A 76 3.46 13.44 -2.06
CA ALA A 76 3.62 13.44 -0.62
C ALA A 76 3.56 12.03 0.01
N ASP A 77 3.72 10.97 -0.79
CA ASP A 77 3.68 9.57 -0.35
C ASP A 77 2.41 9.23 0.48
N ARG A 78 1.27 9.85 0.16
CA ARG A 78 -0.04 9.55 0.74
C ARG A 78 -0.83 8.53 -0.08
N LEU A 79 -0.47 8.36 -1.35
CA LEU A 79 -0.96 7.34 -2.27
C LEU A 79 0.22 6.59 -2.87
N ASP A 80 0.01 5.31 -3.16
CA ASP A 80 1.02 4.43 -3.77
C ASP A 80 0.71 4.16 -5.25
N LEU A 81 -0.58 4.23 -5.63
CA LEU A 81 -1.05 4.06 -6.99
C LEU A 81 -2.31 4.90 -7.24
N ALA A 82 -2.44 5.47 -8.44
CA ALA A 82 -3.64 6.18 -8.85
C ALA A 82 -4.07 5.78 -10.27
N TRP A 83 -5.39 5.65 -10.47
CA TRP A 83 -5.99 5.60 -11.80
C TRP A 83 -6.15 7.02 -12.34
N LEU A 84 -5.41 7.33 -13.39
CA LEU A 84 -5.36 8.65 -14.01
C LEU A 84 -6.00 8.63 -15.41
N GLY A 85 -6.56 9.76 -15.82
CA GLY A 85 -7.00 9.98 -17.19
C GLY A 85 -5.82 10.26 -18.15
N GLY A 86 -6.03 10.04 -19.44
CA GLY A 86 -5.00 10.20 -20.48
C GLY A 86 -4.55 11.65 -20.77
N PHE A 87 -5.27 12.65 -20.25
CA PHE A 87 -4.88 14.06 -20.27
C PHE A 87 -4.53 14.51 -18.85
N THR A 88 -3.33 14.16 -18.39
CA THR A 88 -2.87 14.53 -17.04
C THR A 88 -1.94 15.75 -16.99
N PHE A 89 -1.73 16.44 -18.12
CA PHE A 89 -0.91 17.65 -18.19
C PHE A 89 -1.39 18.62 -19.28
N VAL A 90 -1.71 19.86 -18.88
CA VAL A 90 -1.61 21.08 -19.69
C VAL A 90 -1.00 22.17 -18.82
#